data_AF-A0A661CQ39-F1
#
_entry.id   AF-A0A661CQ39-F1
#
_cell.length_a   1.000
_cell.length_b   1.000
_cell.length_c   1.000
_cell.angle_alpha   90.00
_cell.angle_beta   90.00
_cell.angle_gamma   90.00
#
_symmetry.space_group_name_H-M   'P 1'
#
loop_
_entity.id
_entity.type
_entity.pdbx_description
1 polymer ?
#
loop_
_entity_poly.entity_id
_entity_poly.type
_entity_poly.pdbx_seq_one_letter_code
_entity_poly.pdbx_strand_id
1 'polypeptide(L)'
;MIKKHPFLILGIAGASVCNASWAATVVKRCNDFQQVETVTITRDNARMAGHNPNFYTVIASAEGKVYQVDTKKKRVVKMDISGTAPKPQQDIRTPPWGASAKAKLVRKGSGPKIADYPTAHYQIKALGRACSDNYFSQEVTKVAHIKEFLDTWSQLSNARKIKGMYFHPCQQARDELESKLMRLGVPMKIVIKGGKRGDKVRHQILSIKTDVEVENNFFELPKGYEVMSEAKMREMAQKEMEKWRAEAKQRRGPPHHQKPPKWKADSRCVSPKKEEQRGFYPHMPHRGYGREEGRY
;
A
#
# COMPACT_ATOMS: atom_id res chain seq x y z
N MET A 1 -51.11 -32.06 -56.57
CA MET A 1 -50.82 -30.65 -56.23
C MET A 1 -50.59 -30.56 -54.73
N ILE A 2 -49.35 -30.41 -54.27
CA ILE A 2 -49.00 -30.28 -52.85
C ILE A 2 -48.45 -28.87 -52.64
N LYS A 3 -49.22 -28.01 -51.96
CA LYS A 3 -48.84 -26.64 -51.62
C LYS A 3 -47.77 -26.68 -50.52
N LYS A 4 -46.53 -26.30 -50.85
CA LYS A 4 -45.46 -26.08 -49.87
C LYS A 4 -45.62 -24.68 -49.29
N HIS A 5 -45.86 -24.57 -47.99
CA HIS A 5 -45.80 -23.31 -47.26
C HIS A 5 -44.35 -23.01 -46.85
N PRO A 6 -43.85 -21.78 -47.07
CA PRO A 6 -42.54 -21.38 -46.59
C PRO A 6 -42.64 -21.06 -45.09
N PHE A 7 -42.03 -21.89 -44.25
CA PHE A 7 -41.82 -21.61 -42.83
C PHE A 7 -40.72 -20.55 -42.71
N LEU A 8 -41.11 -19.33 -42.35
CA LEU A 8 -40.21 -18.20 -42.12
C LEU A 8 -39.70 -18.31 -40.67
N ILE A 9 -38.51 -18.92 -40.50
CA ILE A 9 -37.85 -19.00 -39.18
C ILE A 9 -37.23 -17.62 -38.90
N LEU A 10 -37.95 -16.79 -38.13
CA LEU A 10 -37.38 -15.59 -37.50
C LEU A 10 -36.37 -16.06 -36.43
N GLY A 11 -35.10 -16.13 -36.79
CA GLY A 11 -34.01 -16.28 -35.84
C GLY A 11 -33.88 -15.01 -35.02
N ILE A 12 -34.42 -15.00 -33.80
CA ILE A 12 -34.14 -13.97 -32.81
C ILE A 12 -32.66 -14.14 -32.43
N ALA A 13 -31.79 -13.36 -33.07
CA ALA A 13 -30.44 -13.15 -32.62
C ALA A 13 -30.53 -12.42 -31.26
N GLY A 14 -30.63 -13.19 -30.19
CA GLY A 14 -30.50 -12.68 -28.83
C GLY A 14 -29.12 -12.07 -28.72
N ALA A 15 -29.06 -10.73 -28.72
CA ALA A 15 -27.86 -10.01 -28.35
C ALA A 15 -27.57 -10.36 -26.89
N SER A 16 -26.78 -11.42 -26.66
CA SER A 16 -26.16 -11.67 -25.37
C SER A 16 -25.30 -10.46 -25.09
N VAL A 17 -25.83 -9.57 -24.25
CA VAL A 17 -25.10 -8.44 -23.68
C VAL A 17 -24.01 -9.07 -22.84
N CYS A 18 -22.87 -9.33 -23.47
CA CYS A 18 -21.67 -9.74 -22.77
C CYS A 18 -21.30 -8.54 -21.91
N ASN A 19 -21.71 -8.58 -20.64
CA ASN A 19 -21.19 -7.67 -19.64
C ASN A 19 -19.68 -7.82 -19.70
N ALA A 20 -19.00 -6.81 -20.21
CA ALA A 20 -17.55 -6.82 -20.33
C ALA A 20 -16.97 -6.91 -18.91
N SER A 21 -16.67 -8.12 -18.43
CA SER A 21 -15.90 -8.31 -17.23
C SER A 21 -14.43 -8.05 -17.60
N TRP A 22 -13.80 -7.14 -16.85
CA TRP A 22 -12.39 -6.86 -17.04
C TRP A 22 -11.58 -7.87 -16.23
N ALA A 23 -10.69 -8.59 -16.89
CA ALA A 23 -9.69 -9.42 -16.22
C ALA A 23 -8.70 -8.51 -15.47
N ALA A 24 -8.63 -8.66 -14.16
CA ALA A 24 -7.73 -7.91 -13.30
C ALA A 24 -6.67 -8.82 -12.67
N THR A 25 -5.53 -8.23 -12.33
CA THR A 25 -4.50 -8.83 -11.47
C THR A 25 -4.72 -8.35 -10.04
N VAL A 26 -4.91 -9.28 -9.10
CA VAL A 26 -5.07 -9.01 -7.67
C VAL A 26 -3.81 -9.44 -6.91
N VAL A 27 -3.16 -8.48 -6.27
CA VAL A 27 -2.00 -8.68 -5.40
C VAL A 27 -2.42 -8.45 -3.95
N LYS A 28 -2.27 -9.47 -3.09
CA LYS A 28 -2.38 -9.30 -1.63
C LYS A 28 -1.00 -9.15 -1.03
N ARG A 29 -0.79 -8.15 -0.18
CA ARG A 29 0.49 -7.87 0.48
C ARG A 29 0.34 -7.46 1.93
N CYS A 30 1.38 -7.64 2.71
CA CYS A 30 1.52 -7.08 4.05
C CYS A 30 2.19 -5.71 4.00
N ASN A 31 1.77 -4.82 4.89
CA ASN A 31 2.42 -3.53 5.14
C ASN A 31 3.29 -3.55 6.42
N ASP A 32 3.82 -2.38 6.73
CA ASP A 32 4.72 -2.08 7.86
C ASP A 32 4.10 -2.42 9.23
N PHE A 33 2.77 -2.53 9.29
CA PHE A 33 1.98 -2.85 10.48
C PHE A 33 1.47 -4.29 10.48
N GLN A 34 1.95 -5.13 9.57
CA GLN A 34 1.44 -6.50 9.39
C GLN A 34 -0.07 -6.53 9.12
N GLN A 35 -0.57 -5.54 8.39
CA GLN A 35 -1.93 -5.53 7.89
C GLN A 35 -1.93 -5.92 6.41
N VAL A 36 -2.94 -6.68 6.01
CA VAL A 36 -3.13 -7.08 4.62
C VAL A 36 -3.72 -5.90 3.83
N GLU A 37 -3.09 -5.60 2.71
CA GLU A 37 -3.54 -4.66 1.71
C GLU A 37 -3.78 -5.41 0.39
N THR A 38 -4.83 -5.06 -0.31
CA THR A 38 -5.17 -5.62 -1.63
C THR A 38 -4.95 -4.56 -2.69
N VAL A 39 -4.22 -4.92 -3.73
CA VAL A 39 -4.00 -4.10 -4.93
C VAL A 39 -4.64 -4.82 -6.09
N THR A 40 -5.69 -4.25 -6.66
CA THR A 40 -6.36 -4.76 -7.86
C THR A 40 -5.97 -3.89 -9.04
N ILE A 41 -5.45 -4.50 -10.10
CA ILE A 41 -4.79 -3.82 -11.22
C ILE A 41 -5.41 -4.27 -12.53
N THR A 42 -5.85 -3.34 -13.35
CA THR A 42 -6.19 -3.55 -14.77
C THR A 42 -5.21 -2.77 -15.64
N ARG A 43 -5.37 -2.81 -16.97
CA ARG A 43 -4.53 -2.05 -17.90
C ARG A 43 -4.47 -0.56 -17.55
N ASP A 44 -5.63 0.04 -17.27
CA ASP A 44 -5.76 1.49 -17.16
C ASP A 44 -5.90 1.98 -15.71
N ASN A 45 -6.24 1.08 -14.78
CA ASN A 45 -6.56 1.45 -13.41
C ASN A 45 -5.90 0.54 -12.38
N ALA A 46 -5.68 1.07 -11.18
CA ALA A 46 -5.38 0.27 -10.01
C ALA A 46 -6.14 0.77 -8.78
N ARG A 47 -6.54 -0.13 -7.90
CA ARG A 47 -7.18 0.20 -6.62
C ARG A 47 -6.41 -0.46 -5.49
N MET A 48 -5.96 0.35 -4.54
CA MET A 48 -5.30 -0.11 -3.31
C MET A 48 -6.25 0.08 -2.14
N ALA A 49 -6.61 -1.02 -1.49
CA ALA A 49 -7.43 -1.03 -0.29
C ALA A 49 -6.63 -1.65 0.87
N GLY A 50 -6.51 -0.91 1.97
CA GLY A 50 -5.84 -1.37 3.17
C GLY A 50 -6.80 -2.01 4.17
N HIS A 51 -6.34 -2.17 5.41
CA HIS A 51 -7.17 -2.69 6.50
C HIS A 51 -8.30 -1.75 6.92
N ASN A 52 -8.13 -0.43 6.75
CA ASN A 52 -9.18 0.53 7.05
C ASN A 52 -10.19 0.57 5.90
N PRO A 53 -11.42 0.06 6.07
CA PRO A 53 -12.40 0.00 4.98
C PRO A 53 -12.87 1.39 4.52
N ASN A 54 -12.62 2.42 5.33
CA ASN A 54 -13.00 3.78 4.97
C ASN A 54 -12.02 4.47 4.03
N PHE A 55 -10.87 3.86 3.75
CA PHE A 55 -9.82 4.47 2.93
C PHE A 55 -9.36 3.53 1.83
N TYR A 56 -9.38 4.03 0.61
CA TYR A 56 -8.73 3.39 -0.52
C TYR A 56 -8.16 4.42 -1.48
N THR A 57 -7.26 3.98 -2.34
CA THR A 57 -6.67 4.79 -3.39
C THR A 57 -7.00 4.20 -4.75
N VAL A 58 -7.42 5.03 -5.70
CA VAL A 58 -7.56 4.68 -7.11
C VAL A 58 -6.47 5.41 -7.91
N ILE A 59 -5.75 4.67 -8.74
CA ILE A 59 -4.82 5.21 -9.73
C ILE A 59 -5.50 5.05 -11.08
N ALA A 60 -5.83 6.17 -11.71
CA ALA A 60 -6.36 6.21 -13.08
C ALA A 60 -5.21 6.58 -14.00
N SER A 61 -4.47 5.57 -14.46
CA SER A 61 -3.21 5.73 -15.19
C SER A 61 -3.42 6.48 -16.51
N ALA A 62 -4.49 6.13 -17.24
CA ALA A 62 -4.86 6.80 -18.50
C ALA A 62 -5.18 8.29 -18.31
N GLU A 63 -5.72 8.68 -17.16
CA GLU A 63 -5.99 10.09 -16.83
C GLU A 63 -4.77 10.83 -16.25
N GLY A 64 -3.71 10.10 -15.89
CA GLY A 64 -2.58 10.66 -15.15
C GLY A 64 -2.97 11.14 -13.74
N LYS A 65 -3.98 10.52 -13.10
CA LYS A 65 -4.50 10.94 -11.79
C LYS A 65 -4.43 9.84 -10.73
N VAL A 66 -4.32 10.27 -9.48
CA VAL A 66 -4.54 9.44 -8.28
C VAL A 66 -5.61 10.07 -7.41
N TYR A 67 -6.52 9.25 -6.92
CA TYR A 67 -7.64 9.62 -6.07
C TYR A 67 -7.52 8.90 -4.74
N GLN A 68 -7.39 9.63 -3.64
CA GLN A 68 -7.53 9.08 -2.29
C GLN A 68 -8.96 9.29 -1.81
N VAL A 69 -9.66 8.21 -1.49
CA VAL A 69 -11.06 8.26 -1.07
C VAL A 69 -11.17 7.99 0.42
N ASP A 70 -11.82 8.90 1.14
CA ASP A 70 -12.23 8.76 2.54
C ASP A 70 -13.76 8.68 2.59
N THR A 71 -14.29 7.47 2.76
CA THR A 71 -15.74 7.24 2.77
C THR A 71 -16.40 7.72 4.06
N LYS A 72 -15.66 7.77 5.17
CA LYS A 72 -16.16 8.29 6.45
C LYS A 72 -16.39 9.79 6.39
N LYS A 73 -15.48 10.53 5.74
CA LYS A 73 -15.61 11.98 5.53
C LYS A 73 -16.31 12.37 4.23
N LYS A 74 -16.75 11.38 3.42
CA LYS A 74 -17.32 11.58 2.08
C LYS A 74 -16.47 12.51 1.21
N ARG A 75 -15.16 12.21 1.12
CA ARG A 75 -14.16 13.06 0.48
C ARG A 75 -13.30 12.30 -0.51
N VAL A 76 -12.92 12.96 -1.60
CA VAL A 76 -11.93 12.50 -2.57
C VAL A 76 -10.83 13.54 -2.71
N VAL A 77 -9.57 13.16 -2.48
CA VAL A 77 -8.39 14.00 -2.78
C VAL A 77 -7.85 13.59 -4.15
N LYS A 78 -7.90 14.51 -5.11
CA LYS A 78 -7.37 14.37 -6.46
C LYS A 78 -5.93 14.88 -6.53
N MET A 79 -5.05 14.04 -7.06
CA MET A 79 -3.64 14.33 -7.25
C MET A 79 -3.20 13.98 -8.68
N ASP A 80 -2.22 14.72 -9.19
CA ASP A 80 -1.59 14.42 -10.48
C ASP A 80 -0.47 13.39 -10.31
N ILE A 81 -0.35 12.46 -11.26
CA ILE A 81 0.76 11.50 -11.27
C ILE A 81 2.09 12.26 -11.45
N SER A 82 2.13 13.19 -12.40
CA SER A 82 3.28 14.02 -12.77
C SER A 82 3.37 15.36 -12.02
N GLY A 83 2.97 15.40 -10.75
CA GLY A 83 2.96 16.63 -9.94
C GLY A 83 4.34 17.13 -9.49
N THR A 84 4.38 18.32 -8.88
CA THR A 84 5.58 18.83 -8.22
C THR A 84 5.61 18.45 -6.74
N ALA A 85 6.76 17.97 -6.28
CA ALA A 85 7.00 17.70 -4.87
C ALA A 85 6.70 18.94 -4.02
N PRO A 86 6.18 18.77 -2.78
CA PRO A 86 6.05 19.89 -1.86
C PRO A 86 7.42 20.51 -1.60
N LYS A 87 7.46 21.84 -1.48
CA LYS A 87 8.66 22.54 -1.02
C LYS A 87 8.96 22.07 0.42
N PRO A 88 10.22 21.73 0.75
CA PRO A 88 10.57 21.44 2.13
C PRO A 88 10.25 22.66 3.01
N GLN A 89 9.87 22.42 4.26
CA GLN A 89 9.80 23.50 5.23
C GLN A 89 11.21 24.08 5.41
N GLN A 90 11.33 25.40 5.36
CA GLN A 90 12.58 26.09 5.65
C GLN A 90 12.96 25.83 7.13
N ASP A 91 14.26 25.73 7.41
CA ASP A 91 14.86 25.45 8.73
C ASP A 91 15.06 23.96 9.14
N ILE A 92 15.40 23.08 8.18
CA ILE A 92 15.85 21.72 8.53
C ILE A 92 17.35 21.77 8.86
N ARG A 93 17.67 21.66 10.15
CA ARG A 93 19.05 21.49 10.62
C ARG A 93 19.70 20.29 9.95
N THR A 94 20.91 20.49 9.42
CA THR A 94 21.74 19.41 8.88
C THR A 94 22.01 18.39 9.99
N PRO A 95 21.64 17.12 9.82
CA PRO A 95 21.89 16.11 10.83
C PRO A 95 23.37 15.75 10.90
N PRO A 96 23.82 15.15 12.02
CA PRO A 96 25.25 14.86 12.26
C PRO A 96 25.86 13.86 11.28
N TRP A 97 25.05 13.08 10.56
CA TRP A 97 25.52 12.16 9.51
C TRP A 97 25.73 12.84 8.15
N GLY A 98 25.55 14.17 8.05
CA GLY A 98 25.81 14.95 6.85
C GLY A 98 24.75 14.78 5.74
N ALA A 99 25.07 15.33 4.57
CA ALA A 99 24.16 15.45 3.44
C ALA A 99 24.05 14.20 2.55
N SER A 100 24.98 13.24 2.67
CA SER A 100 25.02 12.07 1.79
C SER A 100 25.47 10.82 2.53
N ALA A 101 24.67 9.77 2.45
CA ALA A 101 25.04 8.44 2.91
C ALA A 101 25.45 7.59 1.70
N LYS A 102 26.74 7.22 1.60
CA LYS A 102 27.24 6.31 0.55
C LYS A 102 26.42 5.02 0.53
N ALA A 103 25.56 4.88 -0.48
CA ALA A 103 24.69 3.74 -0.67
C ALA A 103 25.43 2.59 -1.39
N LYS A 104 25.18 1.36 -0.98
CA LYS A 104 25.63 0.17 -1.71
C LYS A 104 24.50 -0.85 -1.83
N LEU A 105 24.35 -1.41 -3.02
CA LEU A 105 23.48 -2.54 -3.29
C LEU A 105 24.34 -3.78 -3.48
N VAL A 106 24.14 -4.79 -2.64
CA VAL A 106 24.95 -6.02 -2.64
C VAL A 106 24.05 -7.20 -3.00
N ARG A 107 24.35 -7.90 -4.09
CA ARG A 107 23.68 -9.17 -4.41
C ARG A 107 24.17 -10.23 -3.44
N LYS A 108 23.23 -10.94 -2.81
CA LYS A 108 23.49 -11.99 -1.82
C LYS A 108 23.27 -13.40 -2.38
N GLY A 109 22.63 -13.51 -3.54
CA GLY A 109 22.39 -14.77 -4.23
C GLY A 109 20.91 -14.96 -4.54
N SER A 110 20.48 -16.21 -4.58
CA SER A 110 19.06 -16.58 -4.65
C SER A 110 18.36 -16.31 -3.32
N GLY A 111 17.09 -15.92 -3.38
CA GLY A 111 16.19 -15.82 -2.25
C GLY A 111 15.18 -16.97 -2.19
N PRO A 112 14.36 -17.06 -1.14
CA PRO A 112 13.27 -18.02 -1.09
C PRO A 112 12.20 -17.71 -2.15
N LYS A 113 11.41 -18.71 -2.53
CA LYS A 113 10.18 -18.45 -3.29
C LYS A 113 9.19 -17.65 -2.44
N ILE A 114 8.52 -16.68 -3.03
CA ILE A 114 7.51 -15.84 -2.38
C ILE A 114 6.30 -15.75 -3.30
N ALA A 115 5.12 -16.11 -2.79
CA ALA A 115 3.91 -16.29 -3.59
C ALA A 115 4.17 -17.20 -4.82
N ASP A 116 4.97 -18.26 -4.60
CA ASP A 116 5.40 -19.26 -5.59
C ASP A 116 6.36 -18.78 -6.70
N TYR A 117 6.73 -17.49 -6.70
CA TYR A 117 7.73 -16.95 -7.63
C TYR A 117 9.15 -17.03 -7.06
N PRO A 118 10.17 -17.39 -7.87
CA PRO A 118 11.57 -17.32 -7.47
C PRO A 118 11.99 -15.86 -7.23
N THR A 119 12.91 -15.67 -6.28
CA THR A 119 13.45 -14.35 -5.96
C THR A 119 14.97 -14.34 -5.95
N ALA A 120 15.54 -13.15 -6.17
CA ALA A 120 16.94 -12.87 -5.91
C ALA A 120 17.07 -11.97 -4.68
N HIS A 121 18.02 -12.29 -3.81
CA HIS A 121 18.26 -11.57 -2.55
C HIS A 121 19.32 -10.49 -2.74
N TYR A 122 18.96 -9.27 -2.36
CA TYR A 122 19.83 -8.11 -2.34
C TYR A 122 19.81 -7.44 -0.96
N GLN A 123 20.96 -6.90 -0.57
CA GLN A 123 21.09 -6.13 0.66
C GLN A 123 21.44 -4.68 0.33
N ILE A 124 20.67 -3.75 0.87
CA ILE A 124 21.01 -2.32 0.85
C ILE A 124 21.87 -2.02 2.06
N LYS A 125 23.00 -1.35 1.84
CA LYS A 125 23.88 -0.83 2.89
C LYS A 125 24.02 0.69 2.80
N ALA A 126 24.11 1.34 3.95
CA ALA A 126 24.47 2.75 4.09
C ALA A 126 25.58 2.86 5.13
N LEU A 127 26.62 3.63 4.83
CA LEU A 127 27.76 3.83 5.76
C LEU A 127 28.34 2.49 6.26
N GLY A 128 28.44 1.49 5.37
CA GLY A 128 28.95 0.15 5.69
C GLY A 128 27.98 -0.77 6.46
N ARG A 129 26.86 -0.25 6.98
CA ARG A 129 25.88 -1.02 7.76
C ARG A 129 24.72 -1.50 6.89
N ALA A 130 24.21 -2.70 7.19
CA ALA A 130 23.02 -3.23 6.52
C ALA A 130 21.77 -2.46 6.93
N CYS A 131 20.99 -2.03 5.95
CA CYS A 131 19.74 -1.29 6.12
C CYS A 131 18.51 -2.16 5.87
N SER A 132 18.54 -2.95 4.81
CA SER A 132 17.47 -3.89 4.49
C SER A 132 17.94 -5.06 3.65
N ASP A 133 17.26 -6.20 3.83
CA ASP A 133 17.24 -7.27 2.84
C ASP A 133 16.00 -7.11 1.96
N ASN A 134 16.19 -7.27 0.66
CA ASN A 134 15.18 -7.05 -0.37
C ASN A 134 15.20 -8.24 -1.31
N TYR A 135 14.03 -8.81 -1.54
CA TYR A 135 13.85 -9.99 -2.37
C TYR A 135 13.04 -9.57 -3.60
N PHE A 136 13.62 -9.71 -4.79
CA PHE A 136 13.00 -9.27 -6.03
C PHE A 136 12.71 -10.43 -6.96
N SER A 137 11.60 -10.38 -7.70
CA SER A 137 11.29 -11.33 -8.76
C SER A 137 11.18 -10.64 -10.12
N GLN A 138 11.97 -11.11 -11.08
CA GLN A 138 11.87 -10.71 -12.49
C GLN A 138 10.73 -11.43 -13.22
N GLU A 139 10.25 -12.56 -12.71
CA GLU A 139 9.15 -13.28 -13.35
C GLU A 139 7.83 -12.53 -13.16
N VAL A 140 7.65 -11.92 -11.98
CA VAL A 140 6.44 -11.17 -11.64
C VAL A 140 6.27 -9.91 -12.51
N THR A 141 7.34 -9.36 -13.10
CA THR A 141 7.20 -8.22 -14.04
C THR A 141 6.52 -8.62 -15.35
N LYS A 142 6.42 -9.91 -15.65
CA LYS A 142 5.75 -10.46 -16.82
C LYS A 142 4.27 -10.76 -16.57
N VAL A 143 3.82 -10.69 -15.32
CA VAL A 143 2.40 -10.86 -14.97
C VAL A 143 1.63 -9.65 -15.47
N ALA A 144 0.46 -9.90 -16.05
CA ALA A 144 -0.39 -8.88 -16.64
C ALA A 144 -0.57 -7.65 -15.73
N HIS A 145 -0.39 -6.47 -16.32
CA HIS A 145 -0.60 -5.14 -15.72
C HIS A 145 0.37 -4.73 -14.60
N ILE A 146 1.21 -5.65 -14.08
CA ILE A 146 2.12 -5.34 -12.97
C ILE A 146 3.19 -4.33 -13.41
N LYS A 147 3.76 -4.49 -14.60
CA LYS A 147 4.82 -3.60 -15.09
C LYS A 147 4.31 -2.17 -15.25
N GLU A 148 3.17 -2.00 -15.91
CA GLU A 148 2.54 -0.70 -16.14
C GLU A 148 2.21 -0.01 -14.81
N PHE A 149 1.63 -0.76 -13.86
CA PHE A 149 1.38 -0.27 -12.52
C PHE A 149 2.66 0.20 -11.81
N LEU A 150 3.75 -0.57 -11.90
CA LEU A 150 5.04 -0.21 -11.28
C LEU A 150 5.66 1.02 -11.91
N ASP A 151 5.54 1.18 -13.24
CA ASP A 151 6.01 2.36 -13.95
C ASP A 151 5.22 3.60 -13.51
N THR A 152 3.89 3.53 -13.46
CA THR A 152 3.03 4.61 -12.97
C THR A 152 3.33 4.95 -11.50
N TRP A 153 3.50 3.93 -10.64
CA TRP A 153 3.87 4.15 -9.25
C TRP A 153 5.25 4.79 -9.09
N SER A 154 6.21 4.41 -9.95
CA SER A 154 7.54 5.03 -9.95
C SER A 154 7.47 6.50 -10.37
N GLN A 155 6.68 6.84 -11.39
CA GLN A 155 6.45 8.23 -11.77
C GLN A 155 5.83 9.03 -10.62
N LEU A 156 4.81 8.46 -9.96
CA LEU A 156 4.15 9.05 -8.80
C LEU A 156 5.14 9.33 -7.65
N SER A 157 6.00 8.35 -7.33
CA SER A 157 7.02 8.41 -6.29
C SER A 157 8.05 9.51 -6.59
N ASN A 158 8.58 9.50 -7.82
CA ASN A 158 9.59 10.46 -8.27
C ASN A 158 9.06 11.90 -8.28
N ALA A 159 7.84 12.11 -8.77
CA ALA A 159 7.15 13.40 -8.76
C ALA A 159 7.01 13.99 -7.34
N ARG A 160 6.92 13.13 -6.32
CA ARG A 160 6.70 13.52 -4.91
C ARG A 160 7.97 13.54 -4.07
N LYS A 161 9.12 13.23 -4.66
CA LYS A 161 10.39 13.18 -3.93
C LYS A 161 10.80 14.59 -3.49
N ILE A 162 10.73 14.84 -2.19
CA ILE A 162 11.12 16.13 -1.62
C ILE A 162 12.65 16.24 -1.68
N LYS A 163 13.14 17.20 -2.47
CA LYS A 163 14.58 17.51 -2.54
C LYS A 163 15.00 18.36 -1.34
N GLY A 164 16.22 18.17 -0.87
CA GLY A 164 16.82 18.99 0.19
C GLY A 164 16.41 18.65 1.62
N MET A 165 15.58 17.62 1.85
CA MET A 165 15.37 17.09 3.20
C MET A 165 16.41 16.04 3.55
N TYR A 166 16.94 16.14 4.77
CA TYR A 166 17.83 15.12 5.30
C TYR A 166 17.04 13.96 5.89
N PHE A 167 17.18 12.79 5.30
CA PHE A 167 16.61 11.55 5.82
C PHE A 167 17.66 10.75 6.58
N HIS A 168 17.20 9.77 7.38
CA HIS A 168 18.09 8.77 7.98
C HIS A 168 18.92 8.07 6.88
N PRO A 169 20.22 7.73 7.11
CA PRO A 169 21.10 7.17 6.07
C PRO A 169 20.52 5.99 5.28
N CYS A 170 19.81 5.09 5.95
CA CYS A 170 19.15 3.95 5.29
C CYS A 170 17.98 4.34 4.38
N GLN A 171 17.26 5.41 4.71
CA GLN A 171 16.20 5.94 3.87
C GLN A 171 16.81 6.59 2.63
N GLN A 172 17.82 7.44 2.83
CA GLN A 172 18.56 8.08 1.75
C GLN A 172 19.19 7.07 0.78
N ALA A 173 19.81 6.00 1.30
CA ALA A 173 20.39 4.95 0.46
C ALA A 173 19.35 4.21 -0.39
N ARG A 174 18.13 4.00 0.14
CA ARG A 174 17.04 3.42 -0.66
C ARG A 174 16.61 4.38 -1.77
N ASP A 175 16.49 5.66 -1.44
CA ASP A 175 16.05 6.69 -2.39
C ASP A 175 17.09 6.92 -3.49
N GLU A 176 18.39 6.80 -3.19
CA GLU A 176 19.47 6.86 -4.19
C GLU A 176 19.47 5.62 -5.11
N LEU A 177 19.15 4.45 -4.55
CA LEU A 177 19.15 3.18 -5.29
C LEU A 177 17.83 2.87 -5.99
N GLU A 178 16.78 3.68 -5.81
CA GLU A 178 15.41 3.41 -6.28
C GLU A 178 15.36 2.97 -7.74
N SER A 179 15.96 3.72 -8.67
CA SER A 179 15.98 3.36 -10.09
C SER A 179 16.71 2.04 -10.38
N LYS A 180 17.74 1.69 -9.60
CA LYS A 180 18.44 0.39 -9.73
C LYS A 180 17.58 -0.74 -9.19
N LEU A 181 16.91 -0.53 -8.06
CA LEU A 181 16.01 -1.52 -7.44
C LEU A 181 14.84 -1.86 -8.36
N MET A 182 14.24 -0.86 -9.02
CA MET A 182 13.15 -1.07 -9.98
C MET A 182 13.55 -1.98 -11.15
N ARG A 183 14.81 -1.92 -11.59
CA ARG A 183 15.33 -2.80 -12.65
C ARG A 183 15.52 -4.24 -12.19
N LEU A 184 15.53 -4.52 -10.88
CA LEU A 184 15.67 -5.87 -10.35
C LEU A 184 14.36 -6.68 -10.36
N GLY A 185 13.24 -6.03 -10.70
CA GLY A 185 11.92 -6.65 -10.77
C GLY A 185 11.00 -6.17 -9.66
N VAL A 186 10.00 -6.99 -9.34
CA VAL A 186 9.00 -6.65 -8.32
C VAL A 186 9.55 -6.93 -6.93
N PRO A 187 9.51 -5.97 -5.98
CA PRO A 187 9.90 -6.23 -4.60
C PRO A 187 8.89 -7.19 -3.96
N MET A 188 9.28 -8.45 -3.78
CA MET A 188 8.44 -9.50 -3.20
C MET A 188 8.45 -9.45 -1.67
N LYS A 189 9.57 -9.05 -1.07
CA LYS A 189 9.69 -8.87 0.39
C LYS A 189 10.80 -7.89 0.73
N ILE A 190 10.57 -7.07 1.75
CA ILE A 190 11.53 -6.13 2.31
C ILE A 190 11.60 -6.33 3.82
N VAL A 191 12.81 -6.61 4.32
CA VAL A 191 13.11 -6.76 5.75
C VAL A 191 14.04 -5.64 6.16
N ILE A 192 13.59 -4.76 7.05
CA ILE A 192 14.39 -3.68 7.61
C ILE A 192 15.25 -4.25 8.75
N LYS A 193 16.53 -3.93 8.73
CA LYS A 193 17.48 -4.32 9.77
C LYS A 193 17.37 -3.37 10.96
N GLY A 194 16.96 -3.87 12.12
CA GLY A 194 16.75 -3.07 13.33
C GLY A 194 17.88 -3.17 14.36
N GLY A 195 18.97 -3.88 14.06
CA GLY A 195 20.07 -4.12 14.99
C GLY A 195 19.58 -4.81 16.25
N LYS A 196 19.77 -4.18 17.42
CA LYS A 196 19.33 -4.73 18.73
C LYS A 196 17.82 -4.95 18.85
N ARG A 197 17.00 -4.26 18.04
CA ARG A 197 15.53 -4.40 18.04
C ARG A 197 15.03 -5.57 17.19
N GLY A 198 15.94 -6.32 16.59
CA GLY A 198 15.61 -7.38 15.63
C GLY A 198 15.20 -6.82 14.27
N ASP A 199 15.00 -7.75 13.34
CA ASP A 199 14.59 -7.44 11.98
C ASP A 199 13.07 -7.28 11.89
N LYS A 200 12.60 -6.39 11.01
CA LYS A 200 11.17 -6.14 10.80
C LYS A 200 10.81 -6.30 9.33
N VAL A 201 9.83 -7.14 9.03
CA VAL A 201 9.21 -7.19 7.71
C VAL A 201 8.43 -5.90 7.49
N ARG A 202 8.81 -5.15 6.47
CA ARG A 202 8.10 -3.93 6.06
C ARG A 202 7.07 -4.21 4.98
N HIS A 203 7.40 -5.12 4.08
CA HIS A 203 6.57 -5.47 2.95
C HIS A 203 6.76 -6.94 2.62
N GLN A 204 5.68 -7.63 2.28
CA GLN A 204 5.73 -8.98 1.73
C GLN A 204 4.51 -9.24 0.85
N ILE A 205 4.71 -9.71 -0.38
CA ILE A 205 3.64 -10.22 -1.23
C ILE A 205 3.20 -11.59 -0.70
N LEU A 206 1.90 -11.77 -0.55
CA LEU A 206 1.27 -13.00 -0.07
C LEU A 206 0.72 -13.84 -1.22
N SER A 207 0.10 -13.21 -2.21
CA SER A 207 -0.43 -13.87 -3.40
C SER A 207 -0.56 -12.89 -4.56
N ILE A 208 -0.51 -13.45 -5.77
CA ILE A 208 -0.77 -12.76 -7.04
C ILE A 208 -1.73 -13.66 -7.81
N LYS A 209 -2.90 -13.13 -8.19
CA LYS A 209 -3.90 -13.83 -8.99
C LYS A 209 -4.21 -13.02 -10.24
N THR A 210 -4.20 -13.63 -11.41
CA THR A 210 -4.63 -13.03 -12.67
C THR A 210 -6.06 -13.40 -12.98
N ASP A 211 -6.62 -12.80 -14.03
CA ASP A 211 -7.91 -13.18 -14.60
C ASP A 211 -9.06 -13.10 -13.58
N VAL A 212 -8.90 -12.20 -12.60
CA VAL A 212 -9.93 -11.95 -11.60
C VAL A 212 -10.94 -10.99 -12.20
N GLU A 213 -12.17 -11.44 -12.33
CA GLU A 213 -13.27 -10.58 -12.78
C GLU A 213 -13.55 -9.49 -11.73
N VAL A 214 -13.72 -8.26 -12.22
CA VAL A 214 -14.13 -7.11 -11.40
C VAL A 214 -15.32 -6.42 -12.04
N GLU A 215 -16.19 -5.88 -11.19
CA GLU A 215 -17.34 -5.09 -11.64
C GLU A 215 -16.91 -3.84 -12.41
N ASN A 216 -17.72 -3.41 -13.38
CA ASN A 216 -17.41 -2.23 -14.21
C ASN A 216 -17.22 -0.94 -13.40
N ASN A 217 -17.94 -0.81 -12.29
CA ASN A 217 -17.87 0.34 -11.39
C ASN A 217 -16.78 0.20 -10.31
N PHE A 218 -15.95 -0.85 -10.32
CA PHE A 218 -15.00 -1.13 -9.25
C PHE A 218 -13.96 -0.01 -9.03
N PHE A 219 -13.63 0.71 -10.09
CA PHE A 219 -12.71 1.87 -10.09
C PHE A 219 -13.44 3.22 -10.08
N GLU A 220 -14.78 3.23 -10.18
CA GLU A 220 -15.54 4.47 -10.15
C GLU A 220 -15.42 5.15 -8.78
N LEU A 221 -15.37 6.48 -8.80
CA LEU A 221 -15.39 7.29 -7.60
C LEU A 221 -16.83 7.41 -7.09
N PRO A 222 -17.04 7.44 -5.77
CA PRO A 222 -18.37 7.54 -5.19
C PRO A 222 -19.00 8.89 -5.52
N LYS A 223 -20.26 8.86 -5.97
CA LYS A 223 -21.04 10.06 -6.31
C LYS A 223 -21.35 10.88 -5.04
N GLY A 224 -21.38 12.20 -5.18
CA GLY A 224 -21.75 13.13 -4.11
C GLY A 224 -20.67 13.37 -3.05
N TYR A 225 -19.45 12.88 -3.23
CA TYR A 225 -18.33 13.17 -2.33
C TYR A 225 -17.72 14.53 -2.65
N GLU A 226 -17.22 15.23 -1.63
CA GLU A 226 -16.44 16.46 -1.84
C GLU A 226 -15.11 16.09 -2.53
N VAL A 227 -14.91 16.58 -3.75
CA VAL A 227 -13.64 16.45 -4.46
C VAL A 227 -12.77 17.66 -4.18
N MET A 228 -11.55 17.44 -3.70
CA MET A 228 -10.57 18.49 -3.45
C MET A 228 -9.22 18.19 -4.09
N SER A 229 -8.49 19.25 -4.44
CA SER A 229 -7.12 19.13 -4.94
C SER A 229 -6.14 18.81 -3.80
N GLU A 230 -4.99 18.27 -4.16
CA GLU A 230 -3.87 18.09 -3.24
C GLU A 230 -3.46 19.40 -2.56
N ALA A 231 -3.46 20.52 -3.29
CA ALA A 231 -3.12 21.84 -2.76
C ALA A 231 -4.07 22.28 -1.64
N LYS A 232 -5.39 22.14 -1.85
CA LYS A 232 -6.41 22.46 -0.84
C LYS A 232 -6.25 21.57 0.39
N MET A 233 -5.98 20.28 0.21
CA MET A 233 -5.74 19.36 1.32
C MET A 233 -4.50 19.76 2.15
N ARG A 234 -3.41 20.16 1.48
CA ARG A 234 -2.19 20.63 2.15
C ARG A 234 -2.42 21.92 2.93
N GLU A 235 -3.14 22.88 2.35
CA GLU A 235 -3.49 24.13 3.03
C GLU A 235 -4.33 23.86 4.30
N MET A 236 -5.32 22.97 4.20
CA MET A 236 -6.12 22.56 5.36
C MET A 236 -5.25 21.91 6.44
N ALA A 237 -4.35 21.01 6.06
CA ALA A 237 -3.45 20.35 7.00
C ALA A 237 -2.47 21.34 7.68
N GLN A 238 -2.02 22.37 6.96
CA GLN A 238 -1.17 23.43 7.52
C GLN A 238 -1.94 24.25 8.57
N LYS A 239 -3.16 24.70 8.24
CA LYS A 239 -4.03 25.44 9.18
C LYS A 239 -4.35 24.62 10.43
N GLU A 240 -4.62 23.33 10.27
CA GLU A 240 -4.88 22.41 11.40
C GLU A 240 -3.64 22.26 12.29
N MET A 241 -2.44 22.10 11.70
CA MET A 241 -1.20 22.08 12.47
C MET A 241 -0.91 23.39 13.19
N GLU A 242 -1.17 24.54 12.57
CA GLU A 242 -1.00 25.85 13.20
C GLU A 242 -1.92 26.01 14.41
N LYS A 243 -3.21 25.64 14.26
CA LYS A 243 -4.17 25.62 15.35
C LYS A 243 -3.70 24.72 16.50
N TRP A 244 -3.29 23.49 16.18
CA TRP A 244 -2.77 22.55 17.19
C TRP A 244 -1.54 23.11 17.93
N ARG A 245 -0.61 23.77 17.22
CA ARG A 245 0.56 24.41 17.84
C ARG A 245 0.15 25.56 18.77
N ALA A 246 -0.84 26.36 18.38
CA ALA A 246 -1.34 27.46 19.20
C ALA A 246 -1.97 26.93 20.50
N GLU A 247 -2.84 25.92 20.39
CA GLU A 247 -3.46 25.25 21.55
C GLU A 247 -2.41 24.58 22.46
N ALA A 248 -1.41 23.91 21.88
CA ALA A 248 -0.32 23.29 22.64
C ALA A 248 0.54 24.31 23.39
N LYS A 249 0.76 25.50 22.83
CA LYS A 249 1.44 26.61 23.53
C LYS A 249 0.61 27.13 24.70
N GLN A 250 -0.70 27.22 24.55
CA GLN A 250 -1.62 27.65 25.61
C GLN A 250 -1.74 26.61 26.75
N ARG A 251 -1.60 25.32 26.44
CA ARG A 251 -1.69 24.20 27.40
C ARG A 251 -0.42 23.91 28.20
N ARG A 252 0.58 24.79 28.22
CA ARG A 252 1.83 24.59 28.99
C ARG A 252 1.60 24.67 30.52
N GLY A 253 1.00 23.62 31.08
CA GLY A 253 1.33 23.07 32.39
C GLY A 253 2.39 21.95 32.24
N PRO A 254 2.96 21.43 33.34
CA PRO A 254 4.04 20.44 33.29
C PRO A 254 3.60 19.18 32.51
N PRO A 255 4.53 18.55 31.75
CA PRO A 255 4.18 17.51 30.80
C PRO A 255 3.70 16.25 31.54
N HIS A 256 2.40 15.97 31.49
CA HIS A 256 1.91 14.63 31.80
C HIS A 256 2.46 13.66 30.76
N HIS A 257 3.40 12.82 31.19
CA HIS A 257 3.87 11.66 30.42
C HIS A 257 2.73 10.66 30.21
N GLN A 258 1.89 10.89 29.21
CA GLN A 258 1.01 9.84 28.71
C GLN A 258 1.89 8.83 27.97
N LYS A 259 2.01 7.62 28.54
CA LYS A 259 2.61 6.49 27.83
C LYS A 259 1.82 6.25 26.54
N PRO A 260 2.48 6.12 25.38
CA PRO A 260 1.76 5.83 24.14
C PRO A 260 0.97 4.52 24.29
N PRO A 261 -0.24 4.43 23.70
CA PRO A 261 -1.05 3.23 23.78
C PRO A 261 -0.26 2.04 23.24
N LYS A 262 -0.26 0.93 24.02
CA LYS A 262 0.31 -0.34 23.58
C LYS A 262 -0.57 -0.91 22.48
N TRP A 263 -0.14 -0.74 21.22
CA TRP A 263 -0.75 -1.42 20.08
C TRP A 263 -0.45 -2.93 20.17
N LYS A 264 -1.47 -3.75 20.37
CA LYS A 264 -1.36 -5.20 20.17
C LYS A 264 -1.33 -5.45 18.66
N ALA A 265 -0.18 -5.89 18.16
CA ALA A 265 -0.07 -6.34 16.77
C ALA A 265 -0.92 -7.61 16.63
N ASP A 266 -2.02 -7.50 15.90
CA ASP A 266 -2.81 -8.63 15.48
C ASP A 266 -2.02 -9.37 14.40
N SER A 267 -1.42 -10.51 14.76
CA SER A 267 -0.41 -11.23 13.98
C SER A 267 -0.99 -12.00 12.79
N ARG A 268 -1.80 -11.35 11.95
CA ARG A 268 -2.49 -11.96 10.80
C ARG A 268 -1.61 -12.11 9.55
N CYS A 269 -0.32 -11.78 9.63
CA CYS A 269 0.63 -11.93 8.52
C CYS A 269 1.37 -13.27 8.50
N VAL A 270 1.05 -14.20 9.41
CA VAL A 270 1.55 -15.57 9.29
C VAL A 270 0.82 -16.21 8.12
N SER A 271 1.57 -16.62 7.10
CA SER A 271 1.03 -17.34 5.96
C SER A 271 0.23 -18.56 6.47
N PRO A 272 -1.02 -18.77 6.05
CA PRO A 272 -1.80 -19.95 6.44
C PRO A 272 -1.23 -21.16 5.70
N LYS A 273 -0.06 -21.63 6.13
CA LYS A 273 0.49 -22.92 5.76
C LYS A 273 0.66 -23.70 7.07
N LYS A 274 -0.36 -24.50 7.41
CA LYS A 274 -0.54 -25.38 8.59
C LYS A 274 -1.52 -24.91 9.69
N GLU A 275 -2.76 -24.60 9.31
CA GLU A 275 -3.89 -24.70 10.25
C GLU A 275 -4.91 -25.73 9.72
N GLU A 276 -4.39 -26.83 9.18
CA GLU A 276 -5.13 -28.03 8.84
C GLU A 276 -4.51 -29.14 9.71
N GLN A 277 -5.33 -29.80 10.53
CA GLN A 277 -4.98 -30.81 11.55
C GLN A 277 -4.67 -30.35 12.99
N ARG A 278 -5.49 -29.49 13.60
CA ARG A 278 -5.80 -29.68 15.03
C ARG A 278 -7.30 -29.68 15.24
N GLY A 279 -7.78 -30.83 15.69
CA GLY A 279 -9.19 -31.15 15.84
C GLY A 279 -9.92 -30.21 16.80
N PHE A 280 -11.17 -29.95 16.44
CA PHE A 280 -12.34 -30.13 17.30
C PHE A 280 -12.04 -30.38 18.79
N TYR A 281 -12.40 -29.44 19.66
CA TYR A 281 -13.22 -29.69 20.86
C TYR A 281 -14.01 -28.40 21.23
N PRO A 282 -15.20 -28.52 21.87
CA PRO A 282 -16.24 -27.49 21.88
C PRO A 282 -16.28 -26.61 23.15
N HIS A 283 -16.99 -25.49 23.02
CA HIS A 283 -17.73 -24.67 24.01
C HIS A 283 -17.34 -24.64 25.51
N MET A 284 -17.24 -23.41 26.07
CA MET A 284 -17.91 -22.87 27.30
C MET A 284 -17.14 -21.62 27.87
N PRO A 285 -17.67 -20.82 28.82
CA PRO A 285 -18.40 -19.58 28.55
C PRO A 285 -17.81 -18.32 29.25
N HIS A 286 -18.51 -17.20 29.10
CA HIS A 286 -18.27 -15.89 29.73
C HIS A 286 -17.97 -15.94 31.25
N ARG A 287 -17.01 -15.13 31.70
CA ARG A 287 -16.89 -14.68 33.09
C ARG A 287 -16.78 -13.16 33.13
N GLY A 288 -17.83 -12.52 33.65
CA GLY A 288 -17.81 -11.13 34.08
C GLY A 288 -17.06 -10.98 35.41
N TYR A 289 -16.47 -9.82 35.63
CA TYR A 289 -16.05 -9.36 36.94
C TYR A 289 -16.52 -7.92 37.12
N GLY A 290 -17.59 -7.77 37.89
CA GLY A 290 -17.81 -6.61 38.75
C GLY A 290 -17.32 -6.96 40.15
N ARG A 291 -16.74 -5.98 40.86
CA ARG A 291 -16.71 -5.96 42.31
C ARG A 291 -16.56 -4.53 42.80
N GLU A 292 -17.66 -4.01 43.33
CA GLU A 292 -17.71 -2.92 44.30
C GLU A 292 -17.36 -3.44 45.70
N GLU A 293 -17.22 -2.47 46.61
CA GLU A 293 -17.09 -2.54 48.07
C GLU A 293 -15.65 -2.74 48.61
N GLY A 294 -15.12 -1.96 49.55
CA GLY A 294 -15.72 -0.99 50.46
C GLY A 294 -15.38 -1.33 51.92
N ARG A 295 -14.63 -0.43 52.59
CA ARG A 295 -14.38 -0.28 54.05
C ARG A 295 -13.69 -1.42 54.81
N TYR A 296 -12.56 -1.10 55.45
CA TYR A 296 -12.48 -0.72 56.87
C TYR A 296 -11.33 0.30 57.03
#